data_AF-A0A1Q5JYR8-F1
#
_entry.id   AF-A0A1Q5JYR8-F1
#
_cell.length_a   1.000
_cell.length_b   1.000
_cell.length_c   1.000
_cell.angle_alpha   90.00
_cell.angle_beta   90.00
_cell.angle_gamma   90.00
#
_symmetry.space_group_name_H-M   'P 1'
#
loop_
_entity.id
_entity.type
_entity.pdbx_description
1 polymer ?
#
loop_
_entity_poly.entity_id
_entity_poly.type
_entity_poly.pdbx_seq_one_letter_code
_entity_poly.pdbx_strand_id
1 'polypeptide(L)'
;MEDTPRADLPADLTPADFFTPGARYYDGDGYKAPELTHTFQCEHIASHPRPGAGPRAFGFLRNNAPDSDWYSCALSEDDFARWTRIPDTDAPTPKTGDLTPTGPAAP
;
A
#
# COMPACT_ATOMS: atom_id res chain seq x y z
N MET A 1 25.91 4.43 -41.57
CA MET A 1 25.48 5.34 -40.49
C MET A 1 24.15 4.80 -40.04
N GLU A 2 24.17 3.81 -39.17
CA GLU A 2 22.95 3.20 -38.64
C GLU A 2 22.72 3.79 -37.25
N ASP A 3 21.63 4.54 -37.16
CA ASP A 3 21.07 5.14 -35.97
C ASP A 3 20.74 4.01 -34.98
N THR A 4 21.57 3.87 -33.95
CA THR A 4 21.37 2.89 -32.89
C THR A 4 20.16 3.34 -32.07
N PRO A 5 19.05 2.58 -32.01
CA PRO A 5 17.93 2.96 -31.17
C PRO A 5 18.41 3.03 -29.72
N ARG A 6 18.21 4.21 -29.12
CA ARG A 6 18.44 4.53 -27.72
C ARG A 6 17.84 3.41 -26.88
N ALA A 7 18.69 2.68 -26.15
CA ALA A 7 18.27 1.56 -25.32
C ALA A 7 17.09 1.98 -24.44
N ASP A 8 15.97 1.33 -24.72
CA ASP A 8 14.76 1.25 -23.91
C ASP A 8 15.20 0.99 -22.46
N LEU A 9 14.90 1.92 -21.56
CA LEU A 9 15.03 1.68 -20.13
C LEU A 9 14.11 0.50 -19.80
N PRO A 10 14.59 -0.60 -19.19
CA PRO A 10 13.72 -1.73 -18.91
C PRO A 10 12.59 -1.28 -17.99
N ALA A 11 11.35 -1.42 -18.49
CA ALA A 11 10.10 -1.14 -17.78
C ALA A 11 9.81 -2.14 -16.64
N ASP A 12 10.85 -2.71 -16.04
CA ASP A 12 10.79 -3.87 -15.15
C ASP A 12 11.59 -3.59 -13.86
N LEU A 13 11.28 -2.46 -13.21
CA LEU A 13 11.55 -2.34 -11.79
C LEU A 13 10.64 -3.35 -11.10
N THR A 14 11.20 -4.53 -10.83
CA THR A 14 10.52 -5.63 -10.19
C THR A 14 9.89 -5.16 -8.86
N PRO A 15 8.68 -5.62 -8.47
CA PRO A 15 7.97 -5.20 -7.26
C PRO A 15 8.68 -5.45 -5.91
N ALA A 16 9.94 -5.92 -5.93
CA ALA A 16 10.71 -6.31 -4.75
C ALA A 16 11.58 -5.18 -4.16
N ASP A 17 11.84 -4.09 -4.90
CA ASP A 17 12.84 -3.09 -4.48
C ASP A 17 12.25 -1.78 -3.94
N PHE A 18 10.94 -1.56 -4.08
CA PHE A 18 10.27 -0.34 -3.58
C PHE A 18 8.75 -0.53 -3.40
N PHE A 19 8.04 0.55 -3.06
CA PHE A 19 6.58 0.56 -2.98
C PHE A 19 5.92 0.24 -4.35
N THR A 20 4.67 -0.20 -4.33
CA THR A 20 3.85 -0.51 -5.50
C THR A 20 2.53 0.25 -5.39
N PRO A 21 2.11 1.02 -6.41
CA PRO A 21 0.79 1.68 -6.41
C PRO A 21 -0.35 0.67 -6.20
N GLY A 22 -1.31 1.02 -5.36
CA GLY A 22 -2.43 0.17 -4.95
C GLY A 22 -2.11 -0.85 -3.85
N ALA A 23 -0.83 -1.06 -3.51
CA ALA A 23 -0.45 -1.99 -2.45
C ALA A 23 -0.50 -1.34 -1.06
N ARG A 24 -0.72 -2.18 -0.05
CA ARG A 24 -0.68 -1.80 1.37
C ARG A 24 0.55 -2.38 2.04
N TYR A 25 1.07 -1.63 2.99
CA TYR A 25 2.28 -1.95 3.74
C TYR A 25 2.03 -1.70 5.23
N TYR A 26 2.74 -2.43 6.09
CA TYR A 26 2.73 -2.22 7.54
C TYR A 26 4.15 -2.08 8.10
N ASP A 27 4.33 -1.29 9.16
CA ASP A 27 5.56 -1.25 9.93
C ASP A 27 5.37 -1.92 11.31
N GLY A 28 6.20 -2.93 11.61
CA GLY A 28 6.19 -3.65 12.89
C GLY A 28 5.21 -4.83 13.00
N ASP A 29 5.23 -5.51 14.16
CA ASP A 29 4.34 -6.64 14.45
C ASP A 29 3.06 -6.11 15.12
N GLY A 30 2.06 -5.77 14.30
CA GLY A 30 0.79 -5.14 14.70
C GLY A 30 0.01 -5.85 15.82
N TYR A 31 0.44 -7.06 16.21
CA TYR A 31 -0.14 -7.84 17.30
C TYR A 31 0.28 -7.39 18.71
N LYS A 32 1.36 -6.63 18.90
CA LYS A 32 1.88 -6.28 20.23
C LYS A 32 1.62 -4.85 20.69
N ALA A 33 1.47 -3.89 19.77
CA ALA A 33 1.21 -2.49 20.08
C ALA A 33 0.62 -1.77 18.85
N PRO A 34 -0.70 -1.89 18.58
CA PRO A 34 -1.32 -1.34 17.38
C PRO A 34 -1.13 0.18 17.25
N GLU A 35 -1.14 0.91 18.36
CA GLU A 35 -0.90 2.36 18.43
C GLU A 35 0.53 2.77 18.03
N LEU A 36 1.48 1.84 18.05
CA LEU A 36 2.87 2.06 17.64
C LEU A 36 3.17 1.58 16.21
N THR A 37 2.20 0.92 15.57
CA THR A 37 2.32 0.41 14.20
C THR A 37 1.47 1.23 13.24
N HIS A 38 1.93 1.29 12.00
CA HIS A 38 1.30 2.05 10.94
C HIS A 38 0.94 1.17 9.76
N THR A 39 -0.09 1.60 9.04
CA THR A 39 -0.44 1.07 7.72
C THR A 39 -0.28 2.18 6.70
N PHE A 40 0.47 1.91 5.63
CA PHE A 40 0.63 2.79 4.48
C PHE A 40 -0.06 2.18 3.27
N GLN A 41 -0.94 2.96 2.62
CA GLN A 41 -1.52 2.64 1.31
C GLN A 41 -0.85 3.51 0.27
N CYS A 42 -0.10 2.88 -0.64
CA CYS A 42 0.60 3.59 -1.72
C CYS A 42 -0.38 3.89 -2.86
N GLU A 43 -0.53 5.15 -3.23
CA GLU A 43 -1.40 5.56 -4.35
C GLU A 43 -0.59 5.85 -5.61
N HIS A 44 0.58 6.48 -5.46
CA HIS A 44 1.38 6.92 -6.59
C HIS A 44 2.88 6.94 -6.27
N ILE A 45 3.72 6.81 -7.28
CA ILE A 45 5.17 6.94 -7.16
C ILE A 45 5.64 7.97 -8.18
N ALA A 46 6.41 8.95 -7.72
CA ALA A 46 7.00 9.96 -8.59
C ALA A 46 8.50 10.10 -8.35
N SER A 47 9.25 10.35 -9.43
CA SER A 47 10.66 10.67 -9.37
C SER A 47 10.87 12.15 -9.09
N HIS A 48 11.79 12.47 -8.19
CA HIS A 48 12.12 13.87 -7.89
C HIS A 48 12.99 14.46 -9.03
N PRO A 49 12.76 15.73 -9.45
CA PRO A 49 13.46 16.32 -10.59
C PRO A 49 14.97 16.57 -10.33
N ARG A 50 15.37 16.72 -9.07
CA ARG A 50 16.79 16.78 -8.68
C ARG A 50 17.45 15.40 -8.88
N PRO A 51 18.53 15.30 -9.68
CA PRO A 51 19.29 14.07 -9.82
C PRO A 51 19.77 13.52 -8.47
N GLY A 52 19.63 12.21 -8.25
CA GLY A 52 20.09 11.51 -7.04
C GLY A 52 19.16 11.60 -5.83
N ALA A 53 17.99 12.24 -5.93
CA ALA A 53 17.04 12.33 -4.82
C ALA A 53 16.12 11.09 -4.66
N GLY A 54 16.18 10.14 -5.60
CA GLY A 54 15.39 8.91 -5.60
C GLY A 54 13.89 9.12 -5.91
N PRO A 55 13.14 8.02 -6.10
CA PRO A 55 11.69 8.04 -6.14
C PRO A 55 11.06 8.35 -4.77
N ARG A 56 9.83 8.84 -4.79
CA ARG A 56 8.98 9.07 -3.63
C ARG A 56 7.64 8.37 -3.82
N ALA A 57 7.24 7.59 -2.82
CA ALA A 57 5.91 7.00 -2.76
C ALA A 57 4.96 7.95 -2.04
N PHE A 58 3.84 8.26 -2.67
CA PHE A 58 2.78 9.11 -2.15
C PHE A 58 1.55 8.26 -1.85
N GLY A 59 0.92 8.54 -0.72
CA GLY A 59 -0.25 7.79 -0.32
C GLY A 59 -0.82 8.23 1.00
N PHE A 60 -1.51 7.31 1.66
CA PHE A 60 -2.18 7.53 2.92
C PHE A 60 -1.57 6.66 4.00
N LEU A 61 -1.38 7.25 5.18
CA LEU A 61 -0.81 6.63 6.36
C LEU A 61 -1.83 6.73 7.49
N ARG A 62 -1.92 5.68 8.31
CA ARG A 62 -2.63 5.73 9.59
C ARG A 62 -1.87 4.91 10.62
N ASN A 63 -2.05 5.21 11.90
CA ASN A 63 -1.68 4.23 12.93
C ASN A 63 -2.81 3.19 13.06
N ASN A 64 -2.55 2.05 13.69
CA ASN A 64 -3.54 0.97 13.81
C ASN A 64 -4.43 1.08 15.05
N ALA A 65 -4.50 2.24 15.72
CA ALA A 65 -5.47 2.48 16.78
C ALA A 65 -6.92 2.49 16.23
N PRO A 66 -7.93 2.09 17.03
CA PRO A 66 -9.32 1.95 16.57
C PRO A 66 -9.92 3.21 15.95
N ASP A 67 -9.51 4.39 16.43
CA ASP A 67 -10.06 5.69 16.03
C ASP A 67 -9.04 6.55 15.24
N SER A 68 -8.02 5.92 14.63
CA SER A 68 -7.04 6.66 13.83
C SER A 68 -7.55 6.96 12.43
N ASP A 69 -7.48 8.25 12.08
CA ASP A 69 -7.71 8.72 10.73
C ASP A 69 -6.53 8.44 9.79
N TRP A 70 -6.82 8.47 8.49
CA TRP A 70 -5.83 8.48 7.43
C TRP A 70 -5.33 9.90 7.17
N TYR A 71 -4.03 10.06 6.94
CA TYR A 71 -3.42 11.31 6.54
C TYR A 71 -2.45 11.11 5.37
N SER A 72 -2.29 12.15 4.55
CA SER A 72 -1.38 12.10 3.41
C SER A 72 0.08 12.03 3.86
N CYS A 73 0.86 11.16 3.23
CA CYS A 73 2.26 10.95 3.53
C CYS A 73 3.08 10.73 2.25
N ALA A 74 4.37 11.07 2.31
CA ALA A 74 5.34 10.76 1.27
C ALA A 74 6.53 10.01 1.89
N LEU A 75 6.90 8.86 1.31
CA LEU A 75 7.96 7.98 1.82
C LEU A 75 9.12 7.86 0.83
N SER A 76 10.33 7.77 1.39
CA SER A 76 11.61 7.56 0.67
C SER A 76 11.89 6.08 0.39
N GLU A 77 12.93 5.82 -0.40
CA GLU A 77 13.65 4.53 -0.40
C GLU A 77 14.15 4.14 0.99
N ASP A 78 14.76 5.08 1.74
CA ASP A 78 15.20 4.81 3.11
C ASP A 78 14.05 4.42 4.05
N ASP A 79 12.85 4.96 3.84
CA ASP A 79 11.68 4.57 4.61
C ASP A 79 11.25 3.15 4.27
N PHE A 80 11.34 2.72 3.01
CA PHE A 80 10.86 1.43 2.53
C PHE A 80 11.45 0.25 3.33
N ALA A 81 12.69 0.37 3.82
CA ALA A 81 13.38 -0.69 4.56
C ALA A 81 12.65 -1.19 5.83
N ARG A 82 11.76 -0.39 6.43
CA ARG A 82 10.95 -0.80 7.60
C ARG A 82 9.54 -1.31 7.25
N TRP A 83 9.15 -1.25 5.98
CA TRP A 83 7.81 -1.61 5.54
C TRP A 83 7.76 -3.03 5.00
N THR A 84 6.74 -3.77 5.42
CA THR A 84 6.44 -5.09 4.86
C THR A 84 5.13 -5.02 4.09
N ARG A 85 5.12 -5.55 2.87
CA ARG A 85 3.90 -5.60 2.04
C ARG A 85 2.87 -6.52 2.69
N ILE A 86 1.63 -6.04 2.79
CA ILE A 86 0.47 -6.85 3.16
C ILE A 86 0.06 -7.65 1.91
N PRO A 87 0.01 -8.99 1.95
CA PRO A 87 -0.45 -9.79 0.82
C PRO A 87 -1.89 -9.42 0.44
N ASP A 88 -2.16 -9.36 -0.86
CA ASP A 88 -3.52 -9.10 -1.39
C ASP A 88 -4.51 -10.26 -1.08
N THR A 89 -4.03 -11.34 -0.45
CA THR A 89 -4.78 -12.57 -0.15
C THR A 89 -5.73 -12.45 1.05
N ASP A 90 -5.71 -11.34 1.80
CA ASP A 90 -6.61 -11.12 2.94
C ASP A 90 -7.57 -9.96 2.66
N ALA A 91 -8.48 -10.18 1.72
CA ALA A 91 -9.79 -9.57 1.84
C ALA A 91 -10.52 -10.37 2.93
N PRO A 92 -10.87 -9.78 4.10
CA PRO A 92 -11.81 -10.44 4.99
C PRO A 92 -13.06 -10.68 4.15
N THR A 93 -13.37 -11.95 3.89
CA THR A 93 -14.69 -12.32 3.39
C THR A 93 -15.67 -11.65 4.34
N PRO A 94 -16.61 -10.81 3.86
CA PRO A 94 -17.68 -10.39 4.74
C PRO A 94 -18.27 -11.69 5.29
N LYS A 95 -18.21 -11.86 6.62
CA LYS A 95 -19.11 -12.82 7.26
C LYS A 95 -20.49 -12.32 6.87
N THR A 96 -21.07 -12.94 5.86
CA THR A 96 -22.49 -12.92 5.57
C THR A 96 -23.15 -13.53 6.80
N GLY A 97 -23.29 -12.71 7.83
CA GLY A 97 -24.18 -12.97 8.95
C GLY A 97 -25.57 -12.97 8.37
N ASP A 98 -26.07 -14.18 8.11
CA ASP A 98 -27.45 -14.59 8.35
C ASP A 98 -28.50 -13.48 8.14
N LEU A 99 -28.77 -13.17 6.87
CA LEU A 99 -30.07 -12.61 6.50
C LEU A 99 -30.93 -13.79 6.03
N THR A 100 -31.45 -14.58 6.97
CA THR A 100 -32.68 -15.35 6.72
C THR A 100 -33.77 -14.42 6.21
N PRO A 101 -34.39 -14.68 5.04
CA PRO A 101 -35.60 -13.97 4.66
C PRO A 101 -36.74 -14.46 5.56
N THR A 102 -37.11 -13.67 6.57
CA THR A 102 -38.38 -13.86 7.27
C THR A 102 -39.49 -13.45 6.32
N GLY A 103 -40.09 -14.44 5.64
CA GLY A 103 -41.29 -14.22 4.83
C GLY A 103 -42.44 -13.68 5.71
N PRO A 104 -43.28 -12.77 5.20
CA PRO A 104 -44.45 -12.32 5.94
C PRO A 104 -45.48 -13.45 5.99
N ALA A 105 -45.90 -13.79 7.21
CA ALA A 105 -47.02 -14.67 7.48
C ALA A 105 -48.33 -14.06 6.94
N ALA A 106 -49.14 -14.90 6.31
CA ALA A 106 -50.49 -14.61 5.85
C ALA A 106 -51.43 -14.26 7.03
N PRO A 107 -52.53 -13.57 6.73
CA PRO A 107 -53.84 -14.22 6.89
C PRO A 107 -54.59 -14.42 5.57
#